data_AF-A0A417Y2I4-F1
#
_entry.id   AF-A0A417Y2I4-F1
#
_cell.length_a   1.000
_cell.length_b   1.000
_cell.length_c   1.000
_cell.angle_alpha   90.00
_cell.angle_beta   90.00
_cell.angle_gamma   90.00
#
_symmetry.space_group_name_H-M   'P 1'
#
loop_
_entity.id
_entity.type
_entity.pdbx_description
1 polymer ?
#
loop_
_entity_poly.entity_id
_entity_poly.type
_entity_poly.pdbx_seq_one_letter_code
_entity_poly.pdbx_strand_id
1 'polypeptide(L)'
;MFETNFFTADGQPFTRTLRLLGQRVELRIWAESWTWHYGDGESETTTSPGAQFPDLEITHNYLAKRAYRPRVDTTYAAEWRVGSGPWQPVSGTATITGEPVGLRAIEARPTLVGHAG
;
A
#
# COMPACT_ATOMS: atom_id res chain seq x y z
N MET A 1 9.80 12.56 -18.65
CA MET A 1 9.76 11.72 -17.45
C MET A 1 8.37 11.90 -16.87
N PHE A 2 7.60 10.85 -16.65
CA PHE A 2 6.23 10.94 -16.15
C PHE A 2 6.16 10.20 -14.83
N GLU A 3 5.89 10.95 -13.76
CA GLU A 3 5.62 10.38 -12.45
C GLU A 3 4.26 9.68 -12.47
N THR A 4 4.26 8.44 -12.02
CA THR A 4 3.03 7.66 -11.84
C THR A 4 2.63 7.74 -10.37
N ASN A 5 1.42 8.22 -10.10
CA ASN A 5 0.88 8.27 -8.74
C ASN A 5 0.47 6.88 -8.24
N PHE A 6 0.78 6.58 -6.98
CA PHE A 6 0.38 5.35 -6.30
C PHE A 6 -0.46 5.68 -5.07
N PHE A 7 -1.61 5.01 -4.95
CA PHE A 7 -2.44 5.04 -3.76
C PHE A 7 -3.24 3.73 -3.64
N THR A 8 -3.70 3.40 -2.43
CA THR A 8 -4.61 2.29 -2.19
C THR A 8 -5.74 2.71 -1.26
N ALA A 9 -6.92 2.10 -1.43
CA ALA A 9 -8.01 2.21 -0.46
C ALA A 9 -7.89 1.18 0.68
N ASP A 10 -6.96 0.24 0.55
CA ASP A 10 -6.70 -0.79 1.55
C ASP A 10 -6.04 -0.23 2.81
N GLY A 11 -6.17 -0.97 3.92
CA GLY A 11 -5.59 -0.59 5.21
C GLY A 11 -6.54 0.19 6.12
N GLN A 12 -7.82 0.32 5.75
CA GLN A 12 -8.85 0.83 6.65
C GLN A 12 -8.93 -0.05 7.92
N PRO A 13 -9.00 0.53 9.12
CA PRO A 13 -9.14 -0.23 10.35
C PRO A 13 -10.42 -1.07 10.35
N PHE A 14 -10.34 -2.28 10.90
CA PHE A 14 -11.48 -3.17 11.01
C PHE A 14 -11.43 -4.02 12.28
N THR A 15 -12.57 -4.59 12.66
CA THR A 15 -12.67 -5.50 13.80
C THR A 15 -12.96 -6.91 13.31
N ARG A 16 -12.36 -7.91 13.95
CA ARG A 16 -12.71 -9.33 13.75
C ARG A 16 -13.05 -10.01 15.05
N THR A 17 -13.99 -10.95 15.00
CA THR A 17 -14.28 -11.86 16.11
C THR A 17 -13.93 -13.28 15.68
N LEU A 18 -13.15 -13.97 16.51
CA LEU A 18 -12.77 -15.36 16.33
C LEU A 18 -13.17 -16.20 17.56
N ARG A 19 -13.12 -17.52 17.39
CA ARG A 19 -13.08 -18.46 18.52
C ARG A 19 -11.68 -19.09 18.59
N LEU A 20 -11.01 -18.94 19.73
CA LEU A 20 -9.72 -19.57 20.00
C LEU A 20 -9.88 -20.42 21.26
N LEU A 21 -9.60 -21.72 21.16
CA LEU A 21 -9.74 -22.67 22.28
C LEU A 21 -11.10 -22.58 22.99
N GLY A 22 -12.18 -22.36 22.23
CA GLY A 22 -13.55 -22.18 22.74
C GLY A 22 -13.90 -20.78 23.25
N GLN A 23 -12.92 -19.90 23.44
CA GLN A 23 -13.13 -18.52 23.90
C GLN A 23 -13.40 -17.57 22.73
N ARG A 24 -14.32 -16.62 22.92
CA ARG A 24 -14.55 -15.54 21.96
C ARG A 24 -13.47 -14.48 22.12
N VAL A 25 -12.71 -14.24 21.04
CA VAL A 25 -11.65 -13.24 20.97
C VAL A 25 -12.05 -12.17 19.97
N GLU A 26 -11.97 -10.92 20.37
CA GLU A 26 -12.17 -9.77 19.49
C GLU A 26 -10.82 -9.15 19.16
N LEU A 27 -10.62 -8.73 17.91
CA LEU A 27 -9.44 -8.02 17.44
C LEU A 27 -9.83 -6.68 16.85
N ARG A 28 -9.10 -5.62 17.20
CA ARG A 28 -9.08 -4.34 16.49
C ARG A 28 -7.80 -4.30 15.68
N ILE A 29 -7.92 -4.14 14.38
CA ILE A 29 -6.83 -4.30 13.42
C ILE A 29 -6.70 -2.99 12.63
N TRP A 30 -5.48 -2.52 12.42
CA TRP A 30 -5.17 -1.35 11.61
C TRP A 30 -3.89 -1.58 10.79
N ALA A 31 -3.79 -0.93 9.63
CA ALA A 31 -2.56 -0.95 8.86
C ALA A 31 -1.49 -0.09 9.55
N GLU A 32 -0.28 -0.62 9.63
CA GLU A 32 0.90 0.04 10.18
C GLU A 32 1.81 0.57 9.06
N SER A 33 1.91 -0.17 7.95
CA SER A 33 2.74 0.23 6.80
C SER A 33 2.29 -0.39 5.48
N TRP A 34 2.72 0.24 4.38
CA TRP A 34 2.48 -0.17 3.00
C TRP A 34 3.82 -0.27 2.27
N THR A 35 4.17 -1.44 1.76
CA THR A 35 5.36 -1.64 0.93
C THR A 35 4.95 -1.69 -0.54
N TRP A 36 5.28 -0.63 -1.27
CA TRP A 36 5.06 -0.48 -2.70
C TRP A 36 6.16 -1.21 -3.45
N HIS A 37 5.77 -2.12 -4.34
CA HIS A 37 6.67 -2.76 -5.29
C HIS A 37 6.33 -2.22 -6.66
N TYR A 38 7.24 -1.49 -7.30
CA TYR A 38 6.96 -0.86 -8.60
C TYR A 38 7.06 -1.84 -9.77
N GLY A 39 7.55 -3.05 -9.54
CA GLY A 39 7.64 -4.10 -10.55
C GLY A 39 8.79 -3.90 -11.54
N ASP A 40 9.70 -2.96 -11.24
CA ASP A 40 10.93 -2.73 -11.98
C ASP A 40 12.21 -3.07 -11.23
N GLY A 41 12.06 -3.51 -9.97
CA GLY A 41 13.14 -3.83 -9.04
C GLY A 41 13.20 -2.87 -7.86
N GLU A 42 12.55 -1.72 -7.97
CA GLU A 42 12.49 -0.73 -6.89
C GLU A 42 11.24 -0.93 -6.02
N SER A 43 11.38 -0.54 -4.75
CA SER A 43 10.32 -0.60 -3.76
C SER A 43 10.50 0.50 -2.72
N GLU A 44 9.39 0.91 -2.12
CA GLU A 44 9.34 1.91 -1.06
C GLU A 44 8.38 1.45 0.04
N THR A 45 8.65 1.77 1.31
CA THR A 45 7.72 1.50 2.41
C THR A 45 7.28 2.80 3.06
N THR A 46 5.98 3.00 3.16
CA THR A 46 5.34 4.21 3.70
C THR A 46 4.45 3.88 4.89
N THR A 47 4.16 4.91 5.70
CA THR A 47 3.19 4.84 6.82
C THR A 47 1.84 5.47 6.45
N SER A 48 1.64 5.79 5.17
CA SER A 48 0.39 6.25 4.59
C SER A 48 0.06 5.40 3.35
N PRO A 49 -1.23 5.25 3.01
CA PRO A 49 -1.66 4.50 1.82
C PRO A 49 -1.47 5.29 0.51
N GLY A 50 -0.78 6.44 0.55
CA GLY A 50 -0.74 7.42 -0.53
C GLY A 50 -2.04 8.21 -0.66
N ALA A 51 -2.06 9.11 -1.65
CA ALA A 51 -3.19 9.99 -1.90
C ALA A 51 -3.63 9.92 -3.37
N GLN A 52 -4.93 10.14 -3.60
CA GLN A 52 -5.44 10.29 -4.95
C GLN A 52 -4.86 11.57 -5.58
N PHE A 53 -4.77 11.59 -6.91
CA PHE A 53 -4.47 12.81 -7.64
C PHE A 53 -5.47 13.92 -7.23
N PRO A 54 -5.01 15.16 -6.98
CA PRO A 54 -3.72 15.74 -7.35
C PRO A 54 -2.63 15.77 -6.28
N ASP A 55 -2.81 15.12 -5.13
CA ASP A 55 -1.90 15.31 -3.99
C ASP A 55 -0.52 14.68 -4.19
N LEU A 56 -0.42 13.65 -5.05
CA LEU A 56 0.84 13.03 -5.53
C LEU A 56 1.79 12.61 -4.39
N GLU A 57 1.26 12.07 -3.29
CA GLU A 57 2.05 11.72 -2.11
C GLU A 57 3.12 10.65 -2.38
N ILE A 58 2.79 9.66 -3.21
CA ILE A 58 3.69 8.57 -3.56
C ILE A 58 3.75 8.50 -5.08
N THR A 59 4.93 8.75 -5.62
CA THR A 59 5.17 8.71 -7.06
C THR A 59 6.36 7.84 -7.40
N HIS A 60 6.29 7.21 -8.56
CA HIS A 60 7.43 6.49 -9.12
C HIS A 60 7.59 6.79 -10.60
N ASN A 61 8.83 6.82 -11.05
CA ASN A 61 9.14 7.09 -12.44
C ASN A 61 9.74 5.87 -13.15
N TYR A 62 9.06 5.43 -14.21
CA TYR A 62 9.52 4.34 -15.06
C TYR A 62 10.41 4.84 -16.20
N LEU A 63 11.66 4.37 -16.22
CA LEU A 63 12.66 4.76 -17.22
C LEU A 63 12.62 3.93 -18.51
N ALA A 64 12.02 2.73 -18.48
CA ALA A 64 12.01 1.81 -19.62
C ALA A 64 10.58 1.59 -20.16
N LYS A 65 10.47 1.46 -21.48
CA LYS A 65 9.19 1.09 -22.12
C LYS A 65 8.97 -0.41 -22.03
N ARG A 66 8.22 -0.84 -21.01
CA ARG A 66 7.79 -2.24 -20.86
C ARG A 66 6.49 -2.32 -20.08
N ALA A 67 5.96 -3.54 -19.99
CA ALA A 67 4.89 -3.84 -19.05
C ALA A 67 5.48 -4.00 -17.64
N TYR A 68 4.82 -3.40 -16.66
CA TYR A 68 5.11 -3.48 -15.24
C TYR A 68 3.92 -4.10 -14.51
N ARG A 69 4.20 -4.70 -13.35
CA ARG A 69 3.19 -5.30 -12.47
C ARG A 69 3.39 -4.77 -11.04
N PRO A 70 3.16 -3.48 -10.81
CA PRO A 70 3.24 -2.94 -9.46
C PRO A 70 2.21 -3.58 -8.53
N ARG A 71 2.54 -3.66 -7.24
CA ARG A 71 1.66 -4.10 -6.15
C ARG A 71 1.98 -3.35 -4.87
N VAL A 72 1.12 -3.43 -3.88
CA VAL A 72 1.37 -2.93 -2.53
C VAL A 72 1.08 -4.02 -1.51
N ASP A 73 2.02 -4.27 -0.61
CA ASP A 73 1.83 -5.18 0.52
C ASP A 73 1.46 -4.36 1.76
N THR A 74 0.40 -4.72 2.48
CA THR A 74 -0.03 -4.00 3.69
C THR A 74 0.32 -4.81 4.94
N THR A 75 1.05 -4.21 5.87
CA THR A 75 1.38 -4.80 7.16
C THR A 75 0.44 -4.27 8.23
N TYR A 76 -0.19 -5.18 8.97
CA TYR A 76 -1.21 -4.89 9.97
C TYR A 76 -0.70 -5.17 11.39
N ALA A 77 -1.05 -4.27 12.29
CA ALA A 77 -0.97 -4.46 13.74
C ALA A 77 -2.38 -4.64 14.32
N ALA A 78 -2.46 -5.14 15.55
CA ALA A 78 -3.74 -5.38 16.20
C ALA A 78 -3.66 -5.32 17.73
N GLU A 79 -4.81 -5.06 18.33
CA GLU A 79 -5.10 -5.38 19.73
C GLU A 79 -6.14 -6.49 19.80
N TRP A 80 -6.10 -7.30 20.86
CA TRP A 80 -7.08 -8.35 21.13
C TRP A 80 -7.66 -8.25 22.54
N ARG A 81 -8.85 -8.81 22.74
CA ARG A 81 -9.43 -9.04 24.08
C ARG A 81 -10.28 -10.30 24.13
N VAL A 82 -10.45 -10.86 25.32
CA VAL A 82 -11.41 -11.95 25.60
C VAL A 82 -12.58 -11.39 26.41
N GLY A 83 -13.80 -11.62 25.92
CA GLY A 83 -15.02 -11.11 26.56
C GLY A 83 -14.96 -9.61 26.82
N SER A 84 -15.23 -9.19 28.06
CA SER A 84 -15.17 -7.79 28.51
C SER A 84 -13.84 -7.42 29.17
N GLY A 85 -12.78 -8.23 29.00
CA GLY A 85 -11.45 -7.92 29.50
C GLY A 85 -10.79 -6.71 28.82
N PRO A 86 -9.63 -6.26 29.33
CA PRO A 86 -8.88 -5.17 28.71
C PRO A 86 -8.34 -5.57 27.32
N TRP A 87 -8.17 -4.57 26.47
CA TRP A 87 -7.42 -4.74 25.21
C TRP A 87 -5.94 -4.97 25.51
N GLN A 88 -5.33 -5.88 24.76
CA GLN A 88 -3.92 -6.21 24.83
C GLN A 88 -3.32 -6.16 23.42
N PRO A 89 -2.07 -5.73 23.26
CA PRO A 89 -1.42 -5.75 21.96
C PRO A 89 -1.24 -7.20 21.48
N VAL A 90 -1.40 -7.42 20.18
CA VAL A 90 -0.88 -8.63 19.53
C VAL A 90 0.63 -8.48 19.41
N SER A 91 1.38 -9.52 19.78
CA SER A 91 2.84 -9.53 19.57
C SER A 91 3.15 -9.78 18.10
N GLY A 92 3.75 -8.80 17.44
CA GLY A 92 4.12 -8.86 16.03
C GLY A 92 3.01 -8.35 15.10
N THR A 93 3.25 -8.52 13.80
CA THR A 93 2.40 -8.01 12.72
C THR A 93 2.10 -9.11 11.71
N ALA A 94 1.11 -8.86 10.85
CA ALA A 94 0.78 -9.74 9.73
C ALA A 94 0.77 -8.93 8.43
N THR A 95 1.46 -9.43 7.41
CA THR A 95 1.49 -8.79 6.08
C THR A 95 0.53 -9.51 5.14
N ILE A 96 -0.30 -8.73 4.45
CA ILE A 96 -1.13 -9.17 3.34
C ILE A 96 -0.49 -8.67 2.05
N THR A 97 -0.09 -9.60 1.19
CA THR A 97 0.41 -9.29 -0.15
C THR A 97 -0.72 -8.82 -1.04
N GLY A 98 -0.53 -7.67 -1.69
CA GLY A 98 -1.52 -7.15 -2.64
C GLY A 98 -1.41 -7.82 -4.01
N GLU A 99 -2.54 -7.82 -4.72
CA GLU A 99 -2.58 -8.35 -6.08
C GLU A 99 -1.90 -7.38 -7.07
N PRO A 100 -1.00 -7.84 -7.95
CA PRO A 100 -0.36 -6.98 -8.92
C PRO A 100 -1.32 -6.43 -9.97
N VAL A 101 -1.27 -5.12 -10.21
CA VAL A 101 -2.05 -4.44 -11.25
C VAL A 101 -1.19 -4.29 -12.50
N GLY A 102 -1.75 -4.58 -13.68
CA GLY A 102 -1.05 -4.42 -14.94
C GLY A 102 -0.89 -2.93 -15.30
N LEU A 103 0.36 -2.47 -15.45
CA LEU A 103 0.68 -1.12 -15.90
C LEU A 103 1.53 -1.17 -17.17
N ARG A 104 1.18 -0.37 -18.19
CA ARG A 104 1.98 -0.23 -19.41
C ARG A 104 2.55 1.18 -19.49
N ALA A 105 3.86 1.31 -19.27
CA ALA A 105 4.53 2.59 -19.47
C ALA A 105 4.75 2.82 -20.97
N ILE A 106 4.19 3.91 -21.48
CA ILE A 106 4.52 4.46 -22.79
C ILE A 106 5.37 5.71 -22.56
N GLU A 107 6.36 5.96 -23.42
CA GLU A 107 7.03 7.26 -23.41
C GLU A 107 5.98 8.34 -23.61
N ALA A 108 5.97 9.37 -22.79
CA ALA A 108 5.59 10.66 -23.32
C ALA A 108 6.87 11.44 -23.61
N ARG A 109 6.98 11.81 -24.89
CA ARG A 109 8.12 12.55 -25.43
C ARG A 109 7.95 14.01 -24.99
N PRO A 110 8.84 14.58 -24.17
CA PRO A 110 8.84 16.03 -23.99
C PRO A 110 9.30 16.65 -25.31
N THR A 111 8.38 17.28 -26.07
CA THR A 111 8.79 18.22 -27.11
C THR A 111 9.15 19.54 -26.44
N LEU A 112 10.45 19.81 -26.34
CA LEU A 112 10.96 21.13 -26.02
C LEU A 112 10.77 22.01 -27.27
N VAL A 113 9.71 22.84 -27.29
CA VAL A 113 9.62 23.92 -28.28
C VAL A 113 10.51 25.08 -27.82
N GLY A 114 11.76 25.08 -28.26
CA GLY A 114 12.58 26.27 -28.22
C GLY A 114 12.04 27.26 -29.26
N HIS A 115 11.50 28.40 -28.83
CA HIS A 115 11.34 29.53 -29.73
C HIS A 115 12.68 30.25 -29.85
N ALA A 116 13.32 30.07 -31.00
CA ALA A 116 14.33 31.00 -31.50
C ALA A 116 13.62 31.94 -32.48
N GLY A 117 13.73 33.25 -32.23
CA GLY A 117 13.17 34.32 -33.06
C GLY A 117 13.06 35.60 -32.27
#